data_AF-A0A846XJN2-F1
#
_entry.id   AF-A0A846XJN2-F1
#
_cell.length_a   1.000
_cell.length_b   1.000
_cell.length_c   1.000
_cell.angle_alpha   90.00
_cell.angle_beta   90.00
_cell.angle_gamma   90.00
#
_symmetry.space_group_name_H-M   'P 1'
#
loop_
_entity.id
_entity.type
_entity.pdbx_description
1 polymer ?
#
loop_
_entity_poly.entity_id
_entity_poly.type
_entity_poly.pdbx_seq_one_letter_code
_entity_poly.pdbx_strand_id
1 'polypeptide(L)'
;MSSENEPANRPGLRGGPSLRSRTARPGRGRKTDTARPRPGGPASPDTPDHDRGAVRTPGRGKRPGAAGSRPGGKGIPKRIPAPRLRWSLLAVAVGAIVAALLTLMLSGFDNNSNLQARSPGGAVAKADKVFASVAPGDCLTWTKPDHSDLVELDCAEEHLFEVTDTVDLSRYPGAEFGPGAVWPDSLRLTELREEHCAPAAQRYLNGRFDPRGKYAVGLMYPSNDGWNNSGDRILRCGLQVPGLSGNPLPNTGRVAEGDQSKVYEPGVCLGISQNLPTDPVDCTQEHAVEIAATVDLSARFPGGPPSREDQDKFLEEECGRTTNDYLGGPHVLRDKTLTVFFDFLDARSWLAGSRKLNCMVGKGADQEGFAPIVGPARGRVLIDGQEPVPPPNSGRSTPTPLPGAAPLPPQPEPRPAPR
;
A
#
# COMPACT_ATOMS: atom_id res chain seq x y z
N MET A 1 -35.84 41.14 -15.94
CA MET A 1 -36.56 42.42 -16.11
C MET A 1 -37.50 42.57 -14.93
N SER A 2 -37.43 43.73 -14.25
CA SER A 2 -38.19 44.12 -13.05
C SER A 2 -37.70 43.41 -11.76
N SER A 3 -37.32 44.07 -10.65
CA SER A 3 -37.40 45.48 -10.26
C SER A 3 -36.35 45.77 -9.17
N GLU A 4 -35.79 46.97 -9.19
CA GLU A 4 -35.12 47.62 -8.05
C GLU A 4 -36.14 47.94 -6.94
N ASN A 5 -35.70 47.88 -5.67
CA ASN A 5 -36.25 48.74 -4.63
C ASN A 5 -35.21 48.97 -3.51
N GLU A 6 -35.05 50.23 -3.17
CA GLU A 6 -34.13 50.82 -2.17
C GLU A 6 -34.55 50.56 -0.70
N PRO A 7 -33.70 50.91 0.29
CA PRO A 7 -33.74 50.43 1.67
C PRO A 7 -34.40 51.39 2.67
N ALA A 8 -34.76 50.88 3.86
CA ALA A 8 -34.95 51.71 5.05
C ALA A 8 -34.83 50.94 6.38
N ASN A 9 -33.74 51.24 7.08
CA ASN A 9 -33.64 51.67 8.48
C ASN A 9 -34.20 50.86 9.68
N ARG A 10 -33.35 50.77 10.71
CA ARG A 10 -33.53 50.20 12.07
C ARG A 10 -34.37 51.11 12.98
N PRO A 11 -34.77 50.63 14.18
CA PRO A 11 -34.02 50.96 15.41
C PRO A 11 -33.85 49.75 16.36
N GLY A 12 -32.70 49.54 17.04
CA GLY A 12 -32.42 49.97 18.42
C GLY A 12 -33.10 49.04 19.45
N LEU A 13 -32.54 48.54 20.56
CA LEU A 13 -31.39 48.87 21.41
C LEU A 13 -31.37 47.82 22.57
N ARG A 14 -30.20 47.65 23.24
CA ARG A 14 -29.96 47.03 24.57
C ARG A 14 -29.97 45.49 24.63
N GLY A 15 -29.03 44.79 25.25
CA GLY A 15 -27.84 45.18 26.00
C GLY A 15 -27.07 43.91 26.39
N GLY A 16 -25.74 43.97 26.35
CA GLY A 16 -24.89 42.93 26.94
C GLY A 16 -24.62 43.19 28.42
N PRO A 17 -23.96 42.24 29.10
CA PRO A 17 -22.81 42.64 29.88
C PRO A 17 -21.54 41.87 29.51
N SER A 18 -20.47 42.67 29.46
CA SER A 18 -19.07 42.32 29.39
C SER A 18 -18.59 41.68 30.69
N LEU A 19 -17.78 40.62 30.58
CA LEU A 19 -16.81 40.26 31.61
C LEU A 19 -15.42 40.19 30.97
N ARG A 20 -14.58 41.15 31.34
CA ARG A 20 -13.15 41.21 31.07
C ARG A 20 -12.39 41.08 32.38
N SER A 21 -11.24 40.42 32.25
CA SER A 21 -10.00 40.60 33.03
C SER A 21 -9.81 39.73 34.27
N ARG A 22 -8.75 38.92 34.28
CA ARG A 22 -7.46 39.34 34.88
C ARG A 22 -6.29 38.37 34.58
N THR A 23 -5.23 39.01 34.12
CA THR A 23 -3.79 38.68 34.10
C THR A 23 -3.22 37.96 35.32
N ALA A 24 -2.27 37.03 35.12
CA ALA A 24 -1.13 36.80 36.05
C ALA A 24 0.02 35.95 35.43
N ARG A 25 1.17 36.60 35.24
CA ARG A 25 2.58 36.12 35.32
C ARG A 25 3.41 37.37 35.68
N PRO A 26 4.64 37.34 36.22
CA PRO A 26 5.63 36.23 36.28
C PRO A 26 6.40 36.11 37.63
N GLY A 27 7.35 35.17 37.73
CA GLY A 27 8.32 35.11 38.83
C GLY A 27 9.41 34.05 38.63
N ARG A 28 10.68 34.48 38.69
CA ARG A 28 11.93 33.78 38.34
C ARG A 28 12.65 33.37 39.63
N GLY A 29 13.32 32.21 39.68
CA GLY A 29 14.22 31.82 40.78
C GLY A 29 15.08 30.60 40.41
N ARG A 30 16.38 30.62 40.74
CA ARG A 30 17.49 29.87 40.14
C ARG A 30 18.28 29.12 41.23
N LYS A 31 18.65 27.84 40.96
CA LYS A 31 19.79 26.98 41.45
C LYS A 31 20.04 26.87 42.98
N THR A 32 20.40 25.73 43.58
CA THR A 32 21.52 24.81 43.29
C THR A 32 21.34 23.38 43.84
N ASP A 33 21.86 22.41 43.08
CA ASP A 33 22.64 21.21 43.40
C ASP A 33 22.28 20.25 44.56
N THR A 34 22.05 18.98 44.19
CA THR A 34 22.73 17.81 44.79
C THR A 34 22.64 16.57 43.87
N ALA A 35 23.72 15.79 43.84
CA ALA A 35 24.07 14.77 42.85
C ALA A 35 23.45 13.38 43.06
N ARG A 36 23.29 12.58 41.98
CA ARG A 36 23.62 11.13 41.89
C ARG A 36 23.30 10.50 40.49
N PRO A 37 23.79 9.29 40.13
CA PRO A 37 24.32 8.97 38.81
C PRO A 37 23.48 7.95 37.99
N ARG A 38 23.88 7.79 36.70
CA ARG A 38 23.40 6.78 35.73
C ARG A 38 23.87 5.35 36.08
N PRO A 39 23.12 4.31 35.69
CA PRO A 39 23.47 3.45 34.54
C PRO A 39 22.22 3.06 33.69
N GLY A 40 22.26 2.65 32.42
CA GLY A 40 22.85 1.45 31.82
C GLY A 40 21.70 0.54 31.32
N GLY A 41 21.65 0.24 30.01
CA GLY A 41 20.54 -0.52 29.37
C GLY A 41 20.56 -2.04 29.63
N PRO A 42 19.55 -2.81 29.19
CA PRO A 42 19.55 -4.26 29.33
C PRO A 42 19.94 -5.00 28.03
N ALA A 43 20.75 -6.04 28.22
CA ALA A 43 21.14 -7.08 27.27
C ALA A 43 20.35 -8.39 27.53
N SER A 44 20.43 -9.30 26.56
CA SER A 44 19.80 -10.62 26.42
C SER A 44 19.89 -11.57 27.62
N PRO A 45 19.02 -12.61 27.69
CA PRO A 45 19.19 -13.73 28.61
C PRO A 45 19.86 -14.96 27.99
N ASP A 46 20.52 -15.69 28.89
CA ASP A 46 21.48 -16.78 28.74
C ASP A 46 20.91 -18.16 28.37
N THR A 47 21.79 -18.97 27.77
CA THR A 47 21.82 -20.44 27.80
C THR A 47 22.28 -20.99 29.15
N PRO A 48 21.80 -22.17 29.61
CA PRO A 48 22.42 -22.90 30.72
C PRO A 48 23.37 -24.01 30.24
N ASP A 49 24.49 -24.13 30.94
CA ASP A 49 25.38 -25.30 31.00
C ASP A 49 25.32 -25.91 32.41
N HIS A 50 25.67 -27.20 32.52
CA HIS A 50 25.96 -28.07 33.68
C HIS A 50 25.32 -29.47 33.45
N ASP A 51 25.96 -30.61 33.66
CA ASP A 51 27.26 -30.94 34.26
C ASP A 51 27.64 -32.40 33.91
N ARG A 52 28.95 -32.65 33.81
CA ARG A 52 29.76 -33.83 34.22
C ARG A 52 29.22 -35.28 34.14
N GLY A 53 30.07 -36.15 33.60
CA GLY A 53 30.20 -37.55 34.05
C GLY A 53 30.97 -38.48 33.09
N ALA A 54 32.24 -38.75 33.39
CA ALA A 54 33.10 -39.69 32.68
C ALA A 54 32.71 -41.18 32.89
N VAL A 55 33.05 -42.08 31.95
CA VAL A 55 33.65 -43.42 32.17
C VAL A 55 33.77 -44.24 30.85
N ARG A 56 35.01 -44.70 30.58
CA ARG A 56 35.53 -45.94 29.93
C ARG A 56 35.01 -46.47 28.55
N THR A 57 35.99 -46.72 27.67
CA THR A 57 36.08 -47.51 26.41
C THR A 57 35.79 -49.03 26.57
N PRO A 58 35.91 -49.93 25.54
CA PRO A 58 35.81 -49.86 24.05
C PRO A 58 35.04 -51.07 23.41
N GLY A 59 34.86 -51.10 22.06
CA GLY A 59 34.61 -52.33 21.28
C GLY A 59 33.99 -52.07 19.90
N ARG A 60 34.71 -52.12 18.77
CA ARG A 60 35.16 -53.27 17.94
C ARG A 60 34.02 -54.05 17.24
N GLY A 61 33.94 -53.92 15.90
CA GLY A 61 33.18 -54.81 15.00
C GLY A 61 32.83 -54.11 13.67
N LYS A 62 33.66 -54.24 12.62
CA LYS A 62 33.58 -55.19 11.48
C LYS A 62 32.72 -54.70 10.29
N ARG A 63 33.45 -54.40 9.20
CA ARG A 63 33.13 -54.40 7.74
C ARG A 63 32.51 -55.75 7.26
N PRO A 64 32.03 -55.98 6.00
CA PRO A 64 32.55 -55.43 4.70
C PRO A 64 31.57 -55.29 3.49
N GLY A 65 32.10 -54.82 2.35
CA GLY A 65 31.60 -55.01 0.96
C GLY A 65 32.22 -53.97 0.01
N ALA A 66 33.37 -54.22 -0.63
CA ALA A 66 33.57 -54.70 -2.03
C ALA A 66 33.35 -53.59 -3.08
N ALA A 67 34.13 -53.35 -4.15
CA ALA A 67 35.40 -53.86 -4.70
C ALA A 67 35.84 -52.86 -5.81
N GLY A 68 37.12 -52.85 -6.22
CA GLY A 68 37.52 -52.25 -7.52
C GLY A 68 38.88 -51.53 -7.59
N SER A 69 39.92 -52.31 -7.91
CA SER A 69 41.08 -52.00 -8.79
C SER A 69 42.05 -50.81 -8.55
N ARG A 70 43.34 -51.17 -8.41
CA ARG A 70 44.59 -50.38 -8.45
C ARG A 70 45.18 -50.37 -9.89
N PRO A 71 46.29 -49.66 -10.28
CA PRO A 71 47.38 -49.12 -9.44
C PRO A 71 48.02 -47.76 -9.87
N GLY A 72 48.89 -47.22 -9.01
CA GLY A 72 50.12 -46.55 -9.45
C GLY A 72 50.27 -45.06 -9.11
N GLY A 73 51.22 -44.72 -8.24
CA GLY A 73 51.72 -43.35 -8.07
C GLY A 73 52.01 -42.98 -6.62
N LYS A 74 53.23 -43.26 -6.15
CA LYS A 74 53.77 -42.71 -4.89
C LYS A 74 53.96 -41.20 -5.04
N GLY A 75 53.02 -40.41 -4.53
CA GLY A 75 53.14 -38.95 -4.38
C GLY A 75 53.18 -38.57 -2.91
N ILE A 76 54.29 -38.01 -2.45
CA ILE A 76 54.42 -37.40 -1.12
C ILE A 76 53.48 -36.19 -1.06
N PRO A 77 52.60 -36.03 -0.05
CA PRO A 77 51.77 -34.85 0.06
C PRO A 77 52.67 -33.65 0.42
N LYS A 78 52.92 -32.78 -0.57
CA LYS A 78 53.58 -31.48 -0.34
C LYS A 78 52.67 -30.64 0.56
N ARG A 79 52.96 -30.63 1.87
CA ARG A 79 52.36 -29.69 2.81
C ARG A 79 52.85 -28.29 2.43
N ILE A 80 51.97 -27.48 1.87
CA ILE A 80 52.26 -26.07 1.57
C ILE A 80 52.46 -25.37 2.93
N PRO A 81 53.61 -24.71 3.18
CA PRO A 81 53.84 -24.04 4.46
C PRO A 81 52.82 -22.91 4.65
N ALA A 82 52.26 -22.81 5.87
CA ALA A 82 51.18 -21.88 6.25
C ALA A 82 51.30 -20.43 5.73
N PRO A 83 52.48 -19.79 5.66
CA PRO A 83 52.57 -18.44 5.09
C PRO A 83 52.26 -18.40 3.58
N ARG A 84 52.62 -19.44 2.82
CA ARG A 84 52.31 -19.53 1.38
C ARG A 84 50.82 -19.81 1.14
N LEU A 85 50.15 -20.51 2.06
CA LEU A 85 48.70 -20.70 2.03
C LEU A 85 47.95 -19.40 2.35
N ARG A 86 48.44 -18.61 3.32
CA ARG A 86 47.87 -17.30 3.66
C ARG A 86 47.99 -16.29 2.51
N TRP A 87 49.15 -16.24 1.86
CA TRP A 87 49.36 -15.36 0.70
C TRP A 87 48.56 -15.80 -0.53
N SER A 88 48.38 -17.10 -0.76
CA SER A 88 47.51 -17.58 -1.84
C SER A 88 46.03 -17.35 -1.55
N LEU A 89 45.57 -17.51 -0.30
CA LEU A 89 44.21 -17.13 0.10
C LEU A 89 43.96 -15.62 -0.02
N LEU A 90 44.95 -14.79 0.34
CA LEU A 90 44.88 -13.34 0.13
C LEU A 90 44.83 -12.97 -1.36
N ALA A 91 45.63 -13.63 -2.19
CA ALA A 91 45.60 -13.42 -3.64
C ALA A 91 44.26 -13.85 -4.26
N VAL A 92 43.66 -14.94 -3.78
CA VAL A 92 42.33 -15.39 -4.20
C VAL A 92 41.24 -14.43 -3.71
N ALA A 93 41.32 -13.93 -2.48
CA ALA A 93 40.37 -12.97 -1.94
C ALA A 93 40.43 -11.62 -2.69
N VAL A 94 41.63 -11.11 -2.94
CA VAL A 94 41.83 -9.89 -3.75
C VAL A 94 41.38 -10.13 -5.20
N GLY A 95 41.68 -11.29 -5.77
CA GLY A 95 41.19 -11.67 -7.10
C GLY A 95 39.67 -11.72 -7.18
N ALA A 96 38.99 -12.25 -6.15
CA ALA A 96 37.54 -12.28 -6.07
C ALA A 96 36.93 -10.88 -5.89
N ILE A 97 37.57 -10.00 -5.11
CA ILE A 97 37.12 -8.61 -4.94
C ILE A 97 37.30 -7.81 -6.24
N VAL A 98 38.43 -7.97 -6.92
CA VAL A 98 38.70 -7.30 -8.20
C VAL A 98 37.78 -7.85 -9.29
N ALA A 99 37.54 -9.16 -9.33
CA ALA A 99 36.57 -9.77 -10.24
C ALA A 99 35.14 -9.30 -9.94
N ALA A 100 34.75 -9.19 -8.66
CA ALA A 100 33.45 -8.65 -8.23
C ALA A 100 33.29 -7.16 -8.58
N LEU A 101 34.34 -6.35 -8.42
CA LEU A 101 34.35 -4.93 -8.81
C LEU A 101 34.32 -4.75 -10.33
N LEU A 102 35.03 -5.60 -11.09
CA LEU A 102 34.96 -5.62 -12.55
C LEU A 102 33.62 -6.13 -13.06
N THR A 103 33.00 -7.13 -12.40
CA THR A 103 31.62 -7.53 -12.72
C THR A 103 30.62 -6.45 -12.30
N LEU A 104 30.83 -5.70 -11.22
CA LEU A 104 30.01 -4.53 -10.87
C LEU A 104 30.13 -3.39 -11.88
N MET A 105 31.31 -3.19 -12.48
CA MET A 105 31.55 -2.16 -13.51
C MET A 105 31.12 -2.59 -14.93
N LEU A 106 31.16 -3.89 -15.25
CA LEU A 106 30.79 -4.44 -16.56
C LEU A 106 29.35 -4.99 -16.62
N SER A 107 28.81 -5.41 -15.49
CA SER A 107 27.47 -5.99 -15.31
C SER A 107 26.63 -5.07 -14.41
N GLY A 108 26.69 -3.76 -14.67
CA GLY A 108 26.09 -2.71 -13.86
C GLY A 108 24.81 -3.18 -13.14
N PHE A 109 24.71 -2.88 -11.85
CA PHE A 109 23.42 -3.00 -11.16
C PHE A 109 22.43 -2.06 -11.85
N ASP A 110 21.75 -2.58 -12.86
CA ASP A 110 20.62 -1.95 -13.52
C ASP A 110 19.41 -2.05 -12.59
N ASN A 111 19.43 -1.23 -11.54
CA ASN A 111 18.21 -0.74 -10.91
C ASN A 111 17.78 0.60 -11.55
N ASN A 112 18.09 0.76 -12.83
CA ASN A 112 17.72 1.90 -13.65
C ASN A 112 16.90 1.44 -14.86
N SER A 113 15.75 0.81 -14.63
CA SER A 113 14.75 0.59 -15.67
C SER A 113 14.08 1.89 -16.17
N ASN A 114 14.62 3.08 -15.84
CA ASN A 114 14.05 4.37 -16.24
C ASN A 114 15.03 5.45 -16.72
N LEU A 115 16.30 5.12 -17.01
CA LEU A 115 17.24 6.12 -17.52
C LEU A 115 18.02 5.58 -18.73
N GLN A 116 17.32 5.42 -19.86
CA GLN A 116 17.99 5.42 -21.16
C GLN A 116 18.09 6.85 -21.68
N ALA A 117 19.33 7.28 -21.97
CA ALA A 117 19.61 8.51 -22.71
C ALA A 117 18.95 8.42 -24.10
N ARG A 118 18.19 9.46 -24.46
CA ARG A 118 17.18 9.42 -25.52
C ARG A 118 17.68 10.08 -26.81
N SER A 119 17.36 9.48 -27.96
CA SER A 119 17.49 10.15 -29.26
C SER A 119 16.37 11.17 -29.44
N PRO A 120 16.66 12.40 -29.92
CA PRO A 120 15.64 13.41 -30.17
C PRO A 120 14.85 13.04 -31.44
N GLY A 121 13.65 12.49 -31.24
CA GLY A 121 12.68 12.19 -32.30
C GLY A 121 11.36 12.93 -32.05
N GLY A 122 10.62 13.24 -33.11
CA GLY A 122 9.43 14.12 -33.08
C GLY A 122 8.27 13.68 -32.17
N ALA A 123 8.25 12.44 -31.67
CA ALA A 123 7.26 11.99 -30.68
C ALA A 123 7.45 12.69 -29.32
N VAL A 124 8.69 12.91 -28.87
CA VAL A 124 8.99 13.59 -27.60
C VAL A 124 8.54 15.05 -27.66
N ALA A 125 8.85 15.74 -28.76
CA ALA A 125 8.41 17.12 -28.96
C ALA A 125 6.87 17.28 -28.97
N LYS A 126 6.13 16.25 -29.39
CA LYS A 126 4.66 16.24 -29.30
C LYS A 126 4.19 16.11 -27.85
N ALA A 127 4.74 15.17 -27.08
CA ALA A 127 4.41 14.99 -25.67
C ALA A 127 4.76 16.23 -24.83
N ASP A 128 5.92 16.84 -25.06
CA ASP A 128 6.32 18.10 -24.39
C ASP A 128 5.35 19.24 -24.72
N LYS A 129 4.86 19.32 -25.97
CA LYS A 129 3.85 20.31 -26.35
C LYS A 129 2.52 20.10 -25.64
N VAL A 130 2.06 18.84 -25.52
CA VAL A 130 0.85 18.50 -24.75
C VAL A 130 1.05 18.87 -23.28
N PHE A 131 2.17 18.44 -22.68
CA PHE A 131 2.51 18.78 -21.30
C PHE A 131 2.53 20.30 -21.06
N ALA A 132 3.02 21.09 -22.02
CA ALA A 132 3.05 22.55 -21.94
C ALA A 132 1.67 23.20 -22.09
N SER A 133 0.73 22.59 -22.82
CA SER A 133 -0.60 23.18 -23.08
C SER A 133 -1.67 22.86 -22.05
N VAL A 134 -1.56 21.71 -21.36
CA VAL A 134 -2.62 21.22 -20.46
C VAL A 134 -2.82 22.12 -19.23
N ALA A 135 -4.07 22.24 -18.81
CA ALA A 135 -4.58 23.11 -17.77
C ALA A 135 -5.42 22.32 -16.74
N PRO A 136 -5.75 22.91 -15.58
CA PRO A 136 -6.62 22.25 -14.60
C PRO A 136 -7.95 21.81 -15.20
N GLY A 137 -8.31 20.55 -15.00
CA GLY A 137 -9.49 19.90 -15.57
C GLY A 137 -9.23 19.07 -16.84
N ASP A 138 -8.02 19.14 -17.40
CA ASP A 138 -7.65 18.32 -18.56
C ASP A 138 -7.25 16.90 -18.14
N CYS A 139 -7.62 15.93 -18.95
CA CYS A 139 -7.38 14.51 -18.69
C CYS A 139 -6.34 13.94 -19.66
N LEU A 140 -5.40 13.18 -19.11
CA LEU A 140 -4.22 12.69 -19.81
C LEU A 140 -4.13 11.18 -19.76
N THR A 141 -3.64 10.59 -20.85
CA THR A 141 -3.30 9.18 -20.92
C THR A 141 -1.98 8.98 -21.65
N TRP A 142 -1.39 7.81 -21.43
CA TRP A 142 -0.15 7.35 -22.06
C TRP A 142 -0.08 5.82 -21.94
N THR A 143 0.74 5.19 -22.78
CA THR A 143 0.97 3.74 -22.70
C THR A 143 2.42 3.39 -22.40
N LYS A 144 3.35 4.32 -22.67
CA LYS A 144 4.78 4.08 -22.43
C LYS A 144 5.17 4.53 -21.02
N PRO A 145 6.03 3.77 -20.31
CA PRO A 145 6.51 4.15 -18.97
C PRO A 145 7.19 5.53 -18.88
N ASP A 146 7.68 6.00 -20.02
CA ASP A 146 8.41 7.27 -20.14
C ASP A 146 7.55 8.43 -20.67
N HIS A 147 6.25 8.19 -20.80
CA HIS A 147 5.19 9.13 -21.18
C HIS A 147 5.43 9.86 -22.52
N SER A 148 6.28 9.32 -23.42
CA SER A 148 6.56 9.96 -24.71
C SER A 148 5.41 9.93 -25.71
N ASP A 149 4.36 9.18 -25.40
CA ASP A 149 3.10 9.14 -26.13
C ASP A 149 1.97 9.83 -25.38
N LEU A 150 2.29 10.74 -24.45
CA LEU A 150 1.32 11.56 -23.71
C LEU A 150 0.34 12.24 -24.66
N VAL A 151 -0.94 12.06 -24.40
CA VAL A 151 -2.04 12.74 -25.09
C VAL A 151 -3.06 13.24 -24.10
N GLU A 152 -3.71 14.35 -24.47
CA GLU A 152 -4.91 14.86 -23.83
C GLU A 152 -6.14 14.23 -24.50
N LEU A 153 -7.16 13.90 -23.71
CA LEU A 153 -8.41 13.33 -24.16
C LEU A 153 -9.59 13.80 -23.30
N ASP A 154 -10.83 13.50 -23.71
CA ASP A 154 -12.02 13.87 -22.92
C ASP A 154 -12.09 13.01 -21.65
N CYS A 155 -12.30 13.61 -20.48
CA CYS A 155 -12.37 12.85 -19.22
C CYS A 155 -13.45 11.75 -19.19
N ALA A 156 -14.44 11.75 -20.09
CA ALA A 156 -15.39 10.67 -20.29
C ALA A 156 -14.77 9.40 -20.93
N GLU A 157 -13.57 9.49 -21.49
CA GLU A 157 -12.77 8.36 -21.94
C GLU A 157 -11.83 7.87 -20.81
N GLU A 158 -11.26 6.68 -20.98
CA GLU A 158 -10.28 6.15 -20.03
C GLU A 158 -8.99 6.98 -20.04
N HIS A 159 -8.68 7.59 -18.90
CA HIS A 159 -7.48 8.38 -18.67
C HIS A 159 -6.77 7.93 -17.39
N LEU A 160 -5.51 8.33 -17.26
CA LEU A 160 -4.65 7.97 -16.15
C LEU A 160 -4.43 9.11 -15.15
N PHE A 161 -4.62 10.36 -15.59
CA PHE A 161 -4.30 11.55 -14.80
C PHE A 161 -5.25 12.70 -15.14
N GLU A 162 -5.81 13.35 -14.13
CA GLU A 162 -6.57 14.61 -14.27
C GLU A 162 -5.78 15.75 -13.64
N VAL A 163 -5.48 16.78 -14.42
CA VAL A 163 -4.68 17.93 -13.96
C VAL A 163 -5.49 18.75 -12.97
N THR A 164 -4.93 19.05 -11.80
CA THR A 164 -5.59 19.86 -10.75
C THR A 164 -5.01 21.25 -10.63
N ASP A 165 -3.72 21.43 -10.93
CA ASP A 165 -3.05 22.73 -10.86
C ASP A 165 -1.75 22.75 -11.68
N THR A 166 -1.24 23.95 -11.93
CA THR A 166 0.03 24.22 -12.59
C THR A 166 0.95 25.00 -11.66
N VAL A 167 2.13 24.46 -11.41
CA VAL A 167 3.13 25.10 -10.54
C VAL A 167 4.32 25.53 -11.37
N ASP A 168 4.58 26.83 -11.42
CA ASP A 168 5.73 27.40 -12.09
C ASP A 168 6.87 27.61 -11.09
N LEU A 169 7.83 26.68 -11.05
CA LEU A 169 8.96 26.72 -10.12
C LEU A 169 9.89 27.92 -10.38
N SER A 170 9.87 28.51 -11.58
CA SER A 170 10.72 29.68 -11.90
C SER A 170 10.33 30.92 -11.11
N ARG A 171 9.10 30.95 -10.57
CA ARG A 171 8.58 32.05 -9.75
C ARG A 171 8.98 31.95 -8.28
N TYR A 172 9.53 30.81 -7.85
CA TYR A 172 9.90 30.62 -6.46
C TYR A 172 11.27 31.26 -6.18
N PRO A 173 11.39 32.02 -5.08
CA PRO A 173 12.62 32.71 -4.77
C PRO A 173 13.73 31.71 -4.41
N GLY A 174 14.91 31.89 -5.00
CA GLY A 174 16.09 31.09 -4.69
C GLY A 174 16.81 30.60 -5.94
N ALA A 175 17.97 29.99 -5.74
CA ALA A 175 18.76 29.39 -6.82
C ALA A 175 18.31 27.96 -7.16
N GLU A 176 17.49 27.34 -6.31
CA GLU A 176 17.12 25.92 -6.38
C GLU A 176 16.54 25.51 -7.75
N PHE A 177 15.69 26.36 -8.34
CA PHE A 177 15.05 26.12 -9.63
C PHE A 177 15.45 27.15 -10.69
N GLY A 178 16.53 27.91 -10.45
CA GLY A 178 17.00 28.94 -11.35
C GLY A 178 17.62 28.41 -12.65
N PRO A 179 18.10 29.32 -13.52
CA PRO A 179 18.86 28.93 -14.72
C PRO A 179 20.08 28.08 -14.36
N GLY A 180 20.25 26.95 -15.05
CA GLY A 180 21.34 26.01 -14.79
C GLY A 180 21.19 25.15 -13.52
N ALA A 181 20.04 25.24 -12.82
CA ALA A 181 19.74 24.37 -11.69
C ALA A 181 19.77 22.89 -12.10
N VAL A 182 20.32 22.05 -11.22
CA VAL A 182 20.35 20.61 -11.40
C VAL A 182 18.93 20.05 -11.30
N TRP A 183 18.66 19.00 -12.07
CA TRP A 183 17.41 18.25 -11.99
C TRP A 183 17.15 17.74 -10.54
N PRO A 184 15.93 17.89 -9.99
CA PRO A 184 15.60 17.42 -8.64
C PRO A 184 15.66 15.90 -8.52
N ASP A 185 16.20 15.38 -7.42
CA ASP A 185 16.16 13.94 -7.16
C ASP A 185 14.74 13.47 -6.75
N SER A 186 14.56 12.15 -6.59
CA SER A 186 13.26 11.56 -6.27
C SER A 186 12.70 12.01 -4.92
N LEU A 187 13.58 12.27 -3.94
CA LEU A 187 13.16 12.79 -2.64
C LEU A 187 12.62 14.21 -2.80
N ARG A 188 13.31 15.07 -3.55
CA ARG A 188 12.85 16.44 -3.75
C ARG A 188 11.58 16.52 -4.59
N LEU A 189 11.43 15.67 -5.60
CA LEU A 189 10.17 15.56 -6.35
C LEU A 189 9.00 15.13 -5.45
N THR A 190 9.26 14.24 -4.48
CA THR A 190 8.26 13.86 -3.47
C THR A 190 7.89 15.04 -2.60
N GLU A 191 8.86 15.80 -2.09
CA GLU A 191 8.60 17.00 -1.29
C GLU A 191 7.80 18.04 -2.08
N LEU A 192 8.16 18.31 -3.35
CA LEU A 192 7.43 19.23 -4.22
C LEU A 192 5.97 18.79 -4.44
N ARG A 193 5.73 17.49 -4.58
CA ARG A 193 4.38 16.93 -4.66
C ARG A 193 3.59 17.21 -3.38
N GLU A 194 4.17 16.97 -2.21
CA GLU A 194 3.47 17.21 -0.94
C GLU A 194 3.27 18.71 -0.67
N GLU A 195 4.26 19.56 -0.97
CA GLU A 195 4.24 21.01 -0.75
C GLU A 195 3.23 21.72 -1.66
N HIS A 196 3.14 21.32 -2.93
CA HIS A 196 2.34 22.04 -3.92
C HIS A 196 1.11 21.26 -4.40
N CYS A 197 1.26 19.97 -4.68
CA CYS A 197 0.20 19.20 -5.32
C CYS A 197 -0.86 18.69 -4.34
N ALA A 198 -0.50 18.37 -3.09
CA ALA A 198 -1.51 18.00 -2.10
C ALA A 198 -2.48 19.17 -1.76
N PRO A 199 -2.01 20.41 -1.53
CA PRO A 199 -2.91 21.56 -1.40
C PRO A 199 -3.69 21.87 -2.69
N ALA A 200 -3.10 21.66 -3.87
CA ALA A 200 -3.80 21.81 -5.15
C ALA A 200 -4.99 20.85 -5.28
N ALA A 201 -4.80 19.56 -4.99
CA ALA A 201 -5.87 18.57 -4.98
C ALA A 201 -7.00 18.97 -4.01
N GLN A 202 -6.66 19.45 -2.82
CA GLN A 202 -7.65 19.95 -1.86
C GLN A 202 -8.46 21.13 -2.41
N ARG A 203 -7.81 22.10 -3.07
CA ARG A 203 -8.53 23.23 -3.70
C ARG A 203 -9.42 22.76 -4.85
N TYR A 204 -8.89 21.91 -5.72
CA TYR A 204 -9.59 21.40 -6.91
C TYR A 204 -10.86 20.64 -6.53
N LEU A 205 -10.81 19.82 -5.48
CA LEU A 205 -11.97 19.08 -4.98
C LEU A 205 -12.80 19.85 -3.94
N ASN A 206 -12.59 21.15 -3.76
CA ASN A 206 -13.32 21.98 -2.79
C ASN A 206 -13.26 21.42 -1.36
N GLY A 207 -12.10 20.94 -0.93
CA GLY A 207 -11.84 20.34 0.39
C GLY A 207 -12.32 18.89 0.54
N ARG A 208 -12.75 18.25 -0.56
CA ARG A 208 -13.27 16.88 -0.59
C ARG A 208 -12.24 15.83 -1.01
N PHE A 209 -10.95 16.16 -1.02
CA PHE A 209 -9.94 15.13 -1.30
C PHE A 209 -9.83 14.18 -0.09
N ASP A 210 -10.08 12.89 -0.32
CA ASP A 210 -9.92 11.83 0.68
C ASP A 210 -8.54 11.17 0.54
N PRO A 211 -7.59 11.38 1.49
CA PRO A 211 -6.27 10.75 1.43
C PRO A 211 -6.29 9.22 1.55
N ARG A 212 -7.42 8.64 1.98
CA ARG A 212 -7.66 7.19 2.05
C ARG A 212 -8.60 6.70 0.95
N GLY A 213 -9.02 7.58 0.05
CA GLY A 213 -9.96 7.30 -1.01
C GLY A 213 -9.34 6.64 -2.24
N LYS A 214 -10.12 6.65 -3.33
CA LYS A 214 -9.78 6.11 -4.64
C LYS A 214 -8.62 6.84 -5.31
N TYR A 215 -8.51 8.15 -5.11
CA TYR A 215 -7.57 9.00 -5.83
C TYR A 215 -6.34 9.33 -4.99
N ALA A 216 -5.18 9.36 -5.62
CA ALA A 216 -3.92 9.80 -5.06
C ALA A 216 -3.41 11.05 -5.78
N VAL A 217 -2.64 11.87 -5.06
CA VAL A 217 -1.97 13.05 -5.62
C VAL A 217 -0.82 12.60 -6.49
N GLY A 218 -0.82 13.05 -7.74
CA GLY A 218 0.27 12.85 -8.68
C GLY A 218 0.98 14.16 -9.02
N LEU A 219 2.22 14.03 -9.50
CA LEU A 219 3.07 15.11 -9.96
C LEU A 219 3.71 14.70 -11.28
N MET A 220 3.41 15.43 -12.35
CA MET A 220 4.15 15.35 -13.60
C MET A 220 5.11 16.54 -13.71
N TYR A 221 6.28 16.29 -14.28
CA TYR A 221 7.37 17.24 -14.41
C TYR A 221 7.89 17.26 -15.85
N PRO A 222 8.63 18.31 -16.26
CA PRO A 222 9.16 18.41 -17.61
C PRO A 222 10.12 17.27 -17.93
N SER A 223 10.39 17.03 -19.21
CA SER A 223 11.47 16.13 -19.59
C SER A 223 12.83 16.68 -19.14
N ASN A 224 13.83 15.80 -19.00
CA ASN A 224 15.19 16.21 -18.65
C ASN A 224 15.79 17.19 -19.70
N ASP A 225 15.40 17.03 -20.96
CA ASP A 225 15.75 17.96 -22.04
C ASP A 225 15.06 19.31 -21.86
N GLY A 226 13.75 19.32 -21.59
CA GLY A 226 13.00 20.52 -21.25
C GLY A 226 13.62 21.29 -20.07
N TRP A 227 14.02 20.58 -19.02
CA TRP A 227 14.66 21.20 -17.85
C TRP A 227 16.04 21.79 -18.13
N ASN A 228 16.93 21.01 -18.75
CA ASN A 228 18.33 21.42 -18.93
C ASN A 228 18.53 22.40 -20.09
N ASN A 229 17.80 22.20 -21.19
CA ASN A 229 18.04 22.90 -22.46
C ASN A 229 16.98 23.96 -22.75
N SER A 230 15.71 23.71 -22.42
CA SER A 230 14.63 24.69 -22.62
C SER A 230 14.39 25.60 -21.41
N GLY A 231 14.91 25.21 -20.24
CA GLY A 231 14.69 25.94 -18.98
C GLY A 231 13.30 25.75 -18.40
N ASP A 232 12.59 24.66 -18.76
CA ASP A 232 11.25 24.37 -18.28
C ASP A 232 11.25 24.10 -16.77
N ARG A 233 10.35 24.77 -16.07
CA ARG A 233 10.18 24.72 -14.61
C ARG A 233 8.72 24.49 -14.21
N ILE A 234 7.90 24.05 -15.16
CA ILE A 234 6.48 23.84 -14.97
C ILE A 234 6.22 22.43 -14.45
N LEU A 235 5.56 22.32 -13.31
CA LEU A 235 5.00 21.07 -12.81
C LEU A 235 3.49 21.03 -13.07
N ARG A 236 2.97 19.85 -13.37
CA ARG A 236 1.53 19.58 -13.38
C ARG A 236 1.17 18.74 -12.17
N CYS A 237 0.37 19.32 -11.29
CA CYS A 237 -0.26 18.58 -10.21
C CYS A 237 -1.51 17.91 -10.75
N GLY A 238 -1.85 16.73 -10.23
CA GLY A 238 -3.06 16.05 -10.64
C GLY A 238 -3.50 14.95 -9.70
N LEU A 239 -4.59 14.29 -10.10
CA LEU A 239 -5.18 13.16 -9.40
C LEU A 239 -5.19 11.95 -10.32
N GLN A 240 -4.92 10.79 -9.74
CA GLN A 240 -4.87 9.52 -10.44
C GLN A 240 -5.38 8.39 -9.53
N VAL A 241 -5.82 7.28 -10.11
CA VAL A 241 -6.05 6.06 -9.33
C VAL A 241 -4.71 5.36 -9.18
N PRO A 242 -4.15 5.21 -7.96
CA PRO A 242 -2.84 4.61 -7.79
C PRO A 242 -2.91 3.10 -8.09
N GLY A 243 -2.00 2.61 -8.93
CA GLY A 243 -1.65 1.19 -8.95
C GLY A 243 -0.47 0.92 -8.02
N LEU A 244 -0.54 -0.19 -7.30
CA LEU A 244 0.48 -0.72 -6.41
C LEU A 244 1.71 -1.24 -7.17
N SER A 245 1.56 -1.50 -8.47
CA SER A 245 2.66 -1.73 -9.42
C SER A 245 3.45 -0.46 -9.79
N GLY A 246 2.99 0.72 -9.34
CA GLY A 246 3.65 2.02 -9.55
C GLY A 246 3.11 2.82 -10.75
N ASN A 247 2.30 2.19 -11.63
CA ASN A 247 1.59 2.91 -12.70
C ASN A 247 0.17 3.24 -12.24
N PRO A 248 -0.39 4.41 -12.62
CA PRO A 248 -1.79 4.68 -12.38
C PRO A 248 -2.70 3.69 -13.13
N LEU A 249 -3.86 3.41 -12.55
CA LEU A 249 -4.91 2.62 -13.18
C LEU A 249 -5.84 3.51 -14.01
N PRO A 250 -6.45 2.99 -15.09
CA PRO A 250 -7.47 3.72 -15.85
C PRO A 250 -8.63 4.20 -14.99
N ASN A 251 -9.08 5.42 -15.27
CA ASN A 251 -10.26 6.04 -14.68
C ASN A 251 -11.12 6.65 -15.79
N THR A 252 -12.43 6.70 -15.56
CA THR A 252 -13.40 7.34 -16.45
C THR A 252 -14.24 8.33 -15.64
N GLY A 253 -14.58 9.45 -16.28
CA GLY A 253 -15.29 10.57 -15.66
C GLY A 253 -14.36 11.49 -14.86
N ARG A 254 -14.83 12.71 -14.63
CA ARG A 254 -14.07 13.73 -13.88
C ARG A 254 -13.95 13.38 -12.41
N VAL A 255 -12.76 13.53 -11.85
CA VAL A 255 -12.48 13.29 -10.43
C VAL A 255 -13.29 14.23 -9.53
N ALA A 256 -13.50 15.48 -9.95
CA ALA A 256 -14.28 16.47 -9.19
C ALA A 256 -15.77 16.11 -9.02
N GLU A 257 -16.30 15.26 -9.91
CA GLU A 257 -17.69 14.82 -9.95
C GLU A 257 -17.87 13.38 -9.41
N GLY A 258 -16.77 12.65 -9.25
CA GLY A 258 -16.75 11.27 -8.81
C GLY A 258 -16.84 11.06 -7.30
N ASP A 259 -17.24 9.84 -6.92
CA ASP A 259 -17.20 9.36 -5.54
C ASP A 259 -15.74 9.07 -5.12
N GLN A 260 -15.34 9.47 -3.90
CA GLN A 260 -13.99 9.26 -3.39
C GLN A 260 -13.74 7.83 -2.87
N SER A 261 -14.76 6.97 -2.81
CA SER A 261 -14.66 5.62 -2.25
C SER A 261 -13.74 4.75 -3.08
N LYS A 262 -12.78 4.10 -2.40
CA LYS A 262 -11.90 3.10 -3.00
C LYS A 262 -12.63 1.76 -3.15
N VAL A 263 -13.48 1.69 -4.16
CA VAL A 263 -14.29 0.51 -4.50
C VAL A 263 -13.96 -0.01 -5.90
N TYR A 264 -14.20 -1.30 -6.10
CA TYR A 264 -14.06 -2.00 -7.37
C TYR A 264 -15.35 -2.75 -7.68
N GLU A 265 -15.60 -3.01 -8.96
CA GLU A 265 -16.80 -3.72 -9.40
C GLU A 265 -16.86 -5.19 -8.94
N PRO A 266 -18.06 -5.76 -8.74
CA PRO A 266 -18.22 -7.19 -8.47
C PRO A 266 -17.54 -8.07 -9.52
N GLY A 267 -16.82 -9.10 -9.06
CA GLY A 267 -16.04 -10.02 -9.88
C GLY A 267 -14.58 -9.60 -10.12
N VAL A 268 -14.16 -8.41 -9.68
CA VAL A 268 -12.75 -8.02 -9.71
C VAL A 268 -11.97 -8.82 -8.65
N CYS A 269 -10.81 -9.37 -9.04
CA CYS A 269 -9.88 -10.03 -8.13
C CYS A 269 -8.69 -9.11 -7.83
N LEU A 270 -8.41 -8.88 -6.55
CA LEU A 270 -7.27 -8.07 -6.12
C LEU A 270 -6.10 -9.00 -5.82
N GLY A 271 -4.98 -8.79 -6.51
CA GLY A 271 -3.78 -9.62 -6.41
C GLY A 271 -3.25 -9.74 -4.98
N ILE A 272 -2.18 -10.50 -4.78
CA ILE A 272 -1.60 -10.70 -3.45
C ILE A 272 -0.10 -10.47 -3.44
N SER A 273 0.38 -9.77 -2.42
CA SER A 273 1.80 -9.65 -2.10
C SER A 273 1.98 -9.49 -0.61
N GLN A 274 2.84 -10.32 -0.01
CA GLN A 274 3.08 -10.31 1.45
C GLN A 274 1.77 -10.40 2.26
N ASN A 275 0.87 -11.30 1.84
CA ASN A 275 -0.45 -11.50 2.45
C ASN A 275 -1.40 -10.28 2.40
N LEU A 276 -1.08 -9.25 1.62
CA LEU A 276 -1.91 -8.05 1.45
C LEU A 276 -2.48 -7.96 0.02
N PRO A 277 -3.71 -7.44 -0.15
CA PRO A 277 -4.29 -7.20 -1.47
C PRO A 277 -3.45 -6.21 -2.30
N THR A 278 -3.35 -6.47 -3.60
CA THR A 278 -2.65 -5.61 -4.57
C THR A 278 -3.57 -5.11 -5.69
N ASP A 279 -3.00 -4.73 -6.84
CA ASP A 279 -3.75 -4.28 -8.01
C ASP A 279 -4.69 -5.38 -8.55
N PRO A 280 -5.74 -5.00 -9.30
CA PRO A 280 -6.56 -5.97 -10.00
C PRO A 280 -5.74 -6.93 -10.88
N VAL A 281 -6.06 -8.21 -10.80
CA VAL A 281 -5.47 -9.29 -11.59
C VAL A 281 -6.56 -10.17 -12.19
N ASP A 282 -6.21 -10.99 -13.18
CA ASP A 282 -7.11 -12.06 -13.62
C ASP A 282 -7.28 -13.06 -12.48
N CYS A 283 -8.52 -13.49 -12.18
CA CYS A 283 -8.80 -14.40 -11.06
C CYS A 283 -8.11 -15.77 -11.21
N THR A 284 -7.62 -16.14 -12.40
CA THR A 284 -6.78 -17.33 -12.60
C THR A 284 -5.35 -17.17 -12.07
N GLN A 285 -4.95 -15.95 -11.70
CA GLN A 285 -3.72 -15.65 -10.98
C GLN A 285 -3.95 -15.69 -9.47
N GLU A 286 -2.86 -15.79 -8.70
CA GLU A 286 -2.94 -15.68 -7.24
C GLU A 286 -3.46 -14.30 -6.81
N HIS A 287 -4.49 -14.30 -5.97
CA HIS A 287 -5.13 -13.10 -5.47
C HIS A 287 -5.55 -13.26 -4.01
N ALA A 288 -5.74 -12.15 -3.31
CA ALA A 288 -6.09 -12.14 -1.90
C ALA A 288 -7.60 -12.23 -1.69
N VAL A 289 -8.35 -11.49 -2.50
CA VAL A 289 -9.80 -11.37 -2.41
C VAL A 289 -10.44 -11.18 -3.78
N GLU A 290 -11.67 -11.66 -3.93
CA GLU A 290 -12.59 -11.30 -5.01
C GLU A 290 -13.69 -10.39 -4.48
N ILE A 291 -14.07 -9.36 -5.24
CA ILE A 291 -15.16 -8.48 -4.87
C ILE A 291 -16.49 -9.17 -5.17
N ALA A 292 -17.34 -9.34 -4.16
CA ALA A 292 -18.68 -9.89 -4.34
C ALA A 292 -19.73 -8.80 -4.53
N ALA A 293 -19.58 -7.65 -3.86
CA ALA A 293 -20.54 -6.55 -3.94
C ALA A 293 -19.89 -5.21 -3.56
N THR A 294 -20.55 -4.11 -3.96
CA THR A 294 -20.31 -2.77 -3.43
C THR A 294 -21.56 -2.32 -2.67
N VAL A 295 -21.39 -1.85 -1.44
CA VAL A 295 -22.47 -1.36 -0.57
C VAL A 295 -22.35 0.15 -0.43
N ASP A 296 -23.45 0.86 -0.67
CA ASP A 296 -23.57 2.29 -0.41
C ASP A 296 -24.13 2.53 0.99
N LEU A 297 -23.28 3.02 1.90
CA LEU A 297 -23.64 3.32 3.29
C LEU A 297 -24.60 4.51 3.40
N SER A 298 -24.62 5.41 2.41
CA SER A 298 -25.48 6.61 2.44
C SER A 298 -26.96 6.27 2.35
N ALA A 299 -27.31 5.15 1.71
CA ALA A 299 -28.68 4.66 1.63
C ALA A 299 -29.23 4.26 3.00
N ARG A 300 -28.37 3.74 3.89
CA ARG A 300 -28.74 3.32 5.25
C ARG A 300 -28.57 4.43 6.28
N PHE A 301 -27.56 5.28 6.11
CA PHE A 301 -27.15 6.34 7.02
C PHE A 301 -27.24 7.70 6.31
N PRO A 302 -28.45 8.27 6.13
CA PRO A 302 -28.66 9.52 5.40
C PRO A 302 -28.18 10.77 6.16
N GLY A 303 -27.72 10.61 7.40
CA GLY A 303 -27.24 11.70 8.26
C GLY A 303 -25.73 11.94 8.16
N GLY A 304 -25.12 12.20 9.31
CA GLY A 304 -23.66 12.33 9.44
C GLY A 304 -22.94 10.98 9.36
N PRO A 305 -21.59 10.99 9.52
CA PRO A 305 -20.80 9.76 9.47
C PRO A 305 -21.29 8.75 10.53
N PRO A 306 -21.64 7.52 10.14
CA PRO A 306 -22.06 6.49 11.08
C PRO A 306 -20.90 6.05 11.97
N SER A 307 -21.20 5.61 13.19
CA SER A 307 -20.19 5.03 14.07
C SER A 307 -19.64 3.73 13.48
N ARG A 308 -18.43 3.33 13.89
CA ARG A 308 -17.85 2.05 13.43
C ARG A 308 -18.74 0.86 13.81
N GLU A 309 -19.31 0.87 15.01
CA GLU A 309 -20.20 -0.19 15.50
C GLU A 309 -21.49 -0.30 14.67
N ASP A 310 -22.08 0.84 14.28
CA ASP A 310 -23.27 0.86 13.41
C ASP A 310 -22.93 0.34 12.00
N GLN A 311 -21.76 0.70 11.47
CA GLN A 311 -21.27 0.20 10.18
C GLN A 311 -21.04 -1.30 10.23
N ASP A 312 -20.29 -1.80 11.22
CA ASP A 312 -19.98 -3.22 11.38
C ASP A 312 -21.28 -4.04 11.47
N LYS A 313 -22.24 -3.62 12.30
CA LYS A 313 -23.54 -4.29 12.43
C LYS A 313 -24.32 -4.33 11.12
N PHE A 314 -24.33 -3.25 10.34
CA PHE A 314 -25.02 -3.21 9.06
C PHE A 314 -24.30 -4.04 7.99
N LEU A 315 -22.98 -3.93 7.91
CA LEU A 315 -22.17 -4.61 6.90
C LEU A 315 -22.09 -6.12 7.14
N GLU A 316 -22.09 -6.60 8.39
CA GLU A 316 -22.18 -8.04 8.68
C GLU A 316 -23.42 -8.68 8.03
N GLU A 317 -24.57 -8.04 8.16
CA GLU A 317 -25.83 -8.51 7.58
C GLU A 317 -25.84 -8.32 6.06
N GLU A 318 -25.56 -7.10 5.59
CA GLU A 318 -25.70 -6.75 4.18
C GLU A 318 -24.65 -7.44 3.32
N CYS A 319 -23.36 -7.43 3.70
CA CYS A 319 -22.33 -8.15 2.97
C CYS A 319 -22.52 -9.66 3.01
N GLY A 320 -23.03 -10.21 4.12
CA GLY A 320 -23.42 -11.62 4.18
C GLY A 320 -24.49 -11.95 3.14
N ARG A 321 -25.56 -11.14 3.08
CA ARG A 321 -26.66 -11.30 2.13
C ARG A 321 -26.20 -11.16 0.67
N THR A 322 -25.57 -10.03 0.32
CA THR A 322 -25.17 -9.75 -1.08
C THR A 322 -24.11 -10.72 -1.58
N THR A 323 -23.20 -11.17 -0.71
CA THR A 323 -22.21 -12.19 -1.07
C THR A 323 -22.86 -13.55 -1.32
N ASN A 324 -23.84 -13.94 -0.51
CA ASN A 324 -24.58 -15.18 -0.74
C ASN A 324 -25.34 -15.13 -2.07
N ASP A 325 -25.95 -13.99 -2.38
CA ASP A 325 -26.63 -13.76 -3.67
C ASP A 325 -25.63 -13.87 -4.83
N TYR A 326 -24.45 -13.24 -4.70
CA TYR A 326 -23.37 -13.30 -5.69
C TYR A 326 -22.85 -14.73 -5.94
N LEU A 327 -22.68 -15.52 -4.88
CA LEU A 327 -22.14 -16.88 -4.94
C LEU A 327 -23.19 -17.95 -5.29
N GLY A 328 -24.48 -17.62 -5.27
CA GLY A 328 -25.57 -18.55 -5.54
C GLY A 328 -26.03 -19.38 -4.33
N GLY A 329 -25.68 -18.97 -3.11
CA GLY A 329 -26.23 -19.54 -1.88
C GLY A 329 -25.33 -19.46 -0.64
N PRO A 330 -25.90 -19.59 0.56
CA PRO A 330 -25.19 -19.40 1.84
C PRO A 330 -24.21 -20.51 2.22
N HIS A 331 -24.29 -21.68 1.57
CA HIS A 331 -23.40 -22.81 1.85
C HIS A 331 -22.05 -22.68 1.12
N VAL A 332 -22.00 -21.89 0.02
CA VAL A 332 -20.83 -21.82 -0.87
C VAL A 332 -19.58 -21.31 -0.15
N LEU A 333 -19.71 -20.29 0.69
CA LEU A 333 -18.60 -19.76 1.48
C LEU A 333 -17.99 -20.84 2.38
N ARG A 334 -18.84 -21.56 3.10
CA ARG A 334 -18.41 -22.63 4.01
C ARG A 334 -17.77 -23.79 3.24
N ASP A 335 -18.40 -24.23 2.16
CA ASP A 335 -17.93 -25.37 1.38
C ASP A 335 -16.59 -25.08 0.71
N LYS A 336 -16.34 -23.80 0.37
CA LYS A 336 -15.06 -23.32 -0.16
C LYS A 336 -14.11 -22.79 0.91
N THR A 337 -14.48 -22.86 2.19
CA THR A 337 -13.66 -22.35 3.31
C THR A 337 -13.27 -20.87 3.14
N LEU A 338 -14.14 -20.09 2.49
CA LEU A 338 -13.99 -18.65 2.27
C LEU A 338 -14.77 -17.86 3.32
N THR A 339 -14.33 -16.63 3.56
CA THR A 339 -14.91 -15.69 4.51
C THR A 339 -15.23 -14.38 3.80
N VAL A 340 -16.28 -13.69 4.27
CA VAL A 340 -16.61 -12.33 3.84
C VAL A 340 -15.80 -11.33 4.67
N PHE A 341 -15.14 -10.41 3.99
CA PHE A 341 -14.41 -9.30 4.57
C PHE A 341 -15.01 -7.99 4.10
N PHE A 342 -15.00 -6.99 4.98
CA PHE A 342 -15.37 -5.62 4.65
C PHE A 342 -14.57 -4.69 5.56
N ASP A 343 -14.30 -3.50 5.05
CA ASP A 343 -13.69 -2.42 5.82
C ASP A 343 -14.75 -1.57 6.51
N PHE A 344 -14.33 -0.43 7.06
CA PHE A 344 -15.20 0.62 7.56
C PHE A 344 -14.72 1.96 7.00
N LEU A 345 -15.64 2.91 6.97
CA LEU A 345 -15.39 4.26 6.52
C LEU A 345 -15.23 5.19 7.72
N ASP A 346 -14.07 5.84 7.83
CA ASP A 346 -13.85 6.81 8.91
C ASP A 346 -14.53 8.16 8.61
N ALA A 347 -14.74 8.95 9.66
CA ALA A 347 -15.47 10.21 9.56
C ALA A 347 -14.82 11.22 8.59
N ARG A 348 -13.48 11.20 8.41
CA ARG A 348 -12.81 12.11 7.47
C ARG A 348 -13.08 11.70 6.03
N SER A 349 -12.98 10.41 5.72
CA SER A 349 -13.36 9.88 4.41
C SER A 349 -14.83 10.15 4.09
N TRP A 350 -15.73 10.02 5.08
CA TRP A 350 -17.12 10.44 4.92
C TRP A 350 -17.24 11.94 4.63
N LEU A 351 -16.56 12.82 5.37
CA LEU A 351 -16.65 14.26 5.09
C LEU A 351 -16.05 14.63 3.72
N ALA A 352 -15.08 13.86 3.23
CA ALA A 352 -14.50 14.00 1.89
C ALA A 352 -15.39 13.42 0.77
N GLY A 353 -16.46 12.69 1.08
CA GLY A 353 -17.45 12.24 0.10
C GLY A 353 -17.43 10.76 -0.25
N SER A 354 -16.53 9.97 0.33
CA SER A 354 -16.57 8.51 0.23
C SER A 354 -17.84 7.98 0.89
N ARG A 355 -18.66 7.16 0.22
CA ARG A 355 -19.92 6.60 0.75
C ARG A 355 -20.03 5.08 0.61
N LYS A 356 -19.09 4.44 -0.10
CA LYS A 356 -19.19 3.05 -0.52
C LYS A 356 -18.05 2.20 0.02
N LEU A 357 -18.32 0.91 0.19
CA LEU A 357 -17.33 -0.11 0.59
C LEU A 357 -17.55 -1.39 -0.20
N ASN A 358 -16.50 -2.19 -0.35
CA ASN A 358 -16.59 -3.50 -0.98
C ASN A 358 -16.88 -4.59 0.06
N CYS A 359 -17.78 -5.50 -0.29
CA CYS A 359 -17.87 -6.81 0.33
C CYS A 359 -16.95 -7.76 -0.45
N MET A 360 -15.92 -8.24 0.23
CA MET A 360 -14.83 -9.02 -0.34
C MET A 360 -14.92 -10.46 0.11
N VAL A 361 -14.52 -11.41 -0.73
CA VAL A 361 -14.47 -12.83 -0.40
C VAL A 361 -13.04 -13.30 -0.54
N GLY A 362 -12.53 -13.97 0.49
CA GLY A 362 -11.18 -14.54 0.46
C GLY A 362 -10.96 -15.51 1.60
N LYS A 363 -9.69 -15.83 1.85
CA LYS A 363 -9.27 -16.65 2.98
C LYS A 363 -8.29 -15.87 3.83
N GLY A 364 -8.55 -15.75 5.14
CA GLY A 364 -7.54 -15.24 6.08
C GLY A 364 -6.38 -16.23 6.20
N ALA A 365 -5.15 -15.73 6.22
CA ALA A 365 -3.97 -16.55 6.47
C ALA A 365 -3.93 -17.02 7.93
N ASP A 366 -3.09 -18.01 8.22
CA ASP A 366 -2.75 -18.38 9.61
C ASP A 366 -1.92 -17.28 10.31
N GLN A 367 -1.21 -16.47 9.53
CA GLN A 367 -0.55 -15.23 9.92
C GLN A 367 -1.48 -14.03 9.64
N GLU A 368 -0.98 -12.80 9.80
CA GLU A 368 -1.71 -11.60 9.42
C GLU A 368 -1.98 -11.55 7.89
N GLY A 369 -3.15 -11.06 7.50
CA GLY A 369 -3.55 -10.88 6.09
C GLY A 369 -4.30 -12.07 5.48
N PHE A 370 -4.11 -12.27 4.18
CA PHE A 370 -4.84 -13.24 3.35
C PHE A 370 -3.95 -14.39 2.90
N ALA A 371 -4.54 -15.58 2.75
CA ALA A 371 -3.93 -16.68 2.02
C ALA A 371 -4.18 -16.48 0.51
N PRO A 372 -3.21 -16.81 -0.36
CA PRO A 372 -3.41 -16.79 -1.80
C PRO A 372 -4.52 -17.75 -2.22
N ILE A 373 -5.46 -17.22 -3.02
CA ILE A 373 -6.50 -18.00 -3.70
C ILE A 373 -6.31 -17.94 -5.21
N VAL A 374 -6.73 -19.00 -5.91
CA VAL A 374 -6.67 -19.10 -7.38
C VAL A 374 -7.99 -19.61 -7.92
N GLY A 375 -8.52 -18.93 -8.94
CA GLY A 375 -9.81 -19.19 -9.56
C GLY A 375 -10.93 -18.32 -9.00
N PRO A 376 -12.01 -18.08 -9.78
CA PRO A 376 -13.10 -17.23 -9.34
C PRO A 376 -13.93 -17.89 -8.23
N ALA A 377 -14.42 -17.09 -7.28
CA ALA A 377 -15.24 -17.53 -6.14
C ALA A 377 -16.58 -18.14 -6.57
N ARG A 378 -17.11 -17.80 -7.74
CA ARG A 378 -18.28 -18.45 -8.36
C ARG A 378 -17.95 -19.79 -9.05
N GLY A 379 -16.67 -20.10 -9.26
CA GLY A 379 -16.16 -21.31 -9.88
C GLY A 379 -15.37 -22.21 -8.93
N ARG A 380 -14.46 -23.02 -9.47
CA ARG A 380 -13.49 -23.78 -8.66
C ARG A 380 -12.45 -22.81 -8.12
N VAL A 381 -12.14 -22.92 -6.82
CA VAL A 381 -11.13 -22.11 -6.13
C VAL A 381 -10.12 -23.03 -5.47
N LEU A 382 -8.85 -22.67 -5.50
CA LEU A 382 -7.80 -23.27 -4.68
C LEU A 382 -7.40 -22.28 -3.59
N ILE A 383 -7.06 -22.78 -2.41
CA ILE A 383 -6.52 -22.02 -1.29
C ILE A 383 -5.12 -22.59 -1.01
N ASP A 384 -4.08 -21.76 -1.09
CA ASP A 384 -2.68 -22.22 -0.96
C ASP A 384 -2.35 -23.40 -1.89
N GLY A 385 -2.93 -23.39 -3.10
CA GLY A 385 -2.78 -24.46 -4.10
C GLY A 385 -3.52 -25.77 -3.78
N GLN A 386 -4.32 -25.81 -2.72
CA GLN A 386 -5.11 -26.99 -2.31
C GLN A 386 -6.61 -26.80 -2.54
N GLU A 387 -7.32 -27.92 -2.72
CA GLU A 387 -8.78 -27.90 -2.69
C GLU A 387 -9.28 -27.50 -1.30
N PRO A 388 -10.28 -26.62 -1.20
CA PRO A 388 -10.89 -26.29 0.07
C PRO A 388 -11.44 -27.53 0.77
N VAL A 389 -11.14 -27.65 2.06
CA VAL A 389 -11.74 -28.67 2.92
C VAL A 389 -12.78 -27.97 3.80
N PRO A 390 -14.08 -28.25 3.63
CA PRO A 390 -15.13 -27.64 4.43
C PRO A 390 -14.91 -27.94 5.92
N PRO A 391 -15.18 -26.98 6.82
CA PRO A 391 -15.14 -27.24 8.25
C PRO A 391 -16.19 -28.29 8.64
N PRO A 392 -15.91 -29.14 9.66
CA PRO A 392 -16.82 -30.19 10.11
C PRO A 392 -18.24 -29.65 10.39
N ASN A 393 -19.27 -30.43 10.06
CA ASN A 393 -20.67 -30.05 10.30
C ASN A 393 -21.13 -30.24 11.76
N SER A 394 -20.20 -30.30 12.70
CA SER A 394 -20.52 -30.14 14.10
C SER A 394 -20.98 -28.69 14.29
N GLY A 395 -22.29 -28.47 14.46
CA GLY A 395 -22.83 -27.14 14.75
C GLY A 395 -22.01 -26.43 15.82
N ARG A 396 -21.95 -25.08 15.76
CA ARG A 396 -21.19 -24.15 16.63
C ARG A 396 -20.41 -24.88 17.72
N SER A 397 -19.11 -25.12 17.50
CA SER A 397 -18.24 -25.67 18.54
C SER A 397 -18.39 -24.82 19.79
N THR A 398 -19.10 -25.34 20.79
CA THR A 398 -19.00 -24.82 22.14
C THR A 398 -17.57 -25.12 22.56
N PRO A 399 -16.75 -24.11 22.92
CA PRO A 399 -15.43 -24.38 23.46
C PRO A 399 -15.55 -25.39 24.59
N THR A 400 -14.65 -26.37 24.66
CA THR A 400 -14.55 -27.24 25.83
C THR A 400 -14.49 -26.34 27.06
N PRO A 401 -15.40 -26.47 28.05
CA PRO A 401 -15.35 -25.65 29.24
C PRO A 401 -13.97 -25.78 29.88
N LEU A 402 -13.38 -24.65 30.27
CA LEU A 402 -12.17 -24.64 31.11
C LEU A 402 -12.39 -25.61 32.29
N PRO A 403 -11.39 -26.40 32.71
CA PRO A 403 -11.54 -27.33 33.83
C PRO A 403 -12.09 -26.59 35.06
N GLY A 404 -13.31 -26.92 35.48
CA GLY A 404 -14.01 -26.29 36.60
C GLY A 404 -15.18 -25.36 36.26
N ALA A 405 -15.45 -25.07 34.98
CA ALA A 405 -16.67 -24.36 34.59
C ALA A 405 -17.88 -25.31 34.54
N ALA A 406 -18.98 -24.94 35.19
CA ALA A 406 -20.22 -25.70 35.14
C ALA A 406 -20.75 -25.81 33.69
N PRO A 407 -21.33 -26.95 33.28
CA PRO A 407 -21.91 -27.09 31.95
C PRO A 407 -22.93 -25.98 31.67
N LEU A 408 -22.86 -25.36 30.49
CA LEU A 408 -23.89 -24.46 30.03
C LEU A 408 -25.24 -25.21 29.95
N PRO A 409 -26.36 -24.58 30.33
CA PRO A 409 -27.67 -25.21 30.18
C PRO A 409 -27.91 -25.58 28.71
N PRO A 410 -28.58 -26.72 28.45
CA PRO A 410 -28.83 -27.20 27.10
C PRO A 410 -29.54 -26.11 26.31
N GLN A 411 -28.96 -25.74 25.17
CA GLN A 411 -29.57 -24.77 24.27
C GLN A 411 -30.80 -25.41 23.61
N PRO A 412 -31.90 -24.65 23.41
CA PRO A 412 -33.08 -25.15 22.72
C PRO A 412 -32.71 -25.69 21.33
N GLU A 413 -33.21 -26.87 20.99
CA GLU A 413 -33.02 -27.43 19.65
C GLU A 413 -33.56 -26.49 18.56
N PRO A 414 -32.87 -26.37 17.41
CA PRO A 414 -33.39 -25.62 16.27
C PRO A 414 -34.75 -26.17 15.85
N ARG A 415 -35.77 -25.31 15.84
CA ARG A 415 -37.09 -25.67 15.31
C ARG A 415 -36.96 -26.02 13.81
N PRO A 416 -37.54 -27.14 13.36
CA PRO A 416 -37.57 -27.46 11.93
C PRO A 416 -38.26 -26.33 11.15
N ALA A 417 -37.69 -25.97 10.00
CA ALA A 417 -38.32 -25.02 9.09
C ALA A 417 -39.69 -25.56 8.63
N PRO A 418 -40.73 -24.72 8.55
CA PRO A 418 -42.01 -25.13 7.97
C PRO A 418 -41.82 -25.54 6.50
N ARG A 419 -42.45 -26.65 6.11
CA ARG A 419 -42.43 -27.21 4.75
C ARG A 419 -43.07 -26.31 3.72
#